data_AF-A0A4U9WLA8-F1
#
_entry.id   AF-A0A4U9WLA8-F1
#
_cell.length_a   1.000
_cell.length_b   1.000
_cell.length_c   1.000
_cell.angle_alpha   90.00
_cell.angle_beta   90.00
_cell.angle_gamma   90.00
#
_symmetry.space_group_name_H-M   'P 1'
#
loop_
_entity.id
_entity.type
_entity.pdbx_description
1 polymer ?
#
loop_
_entity_poly.entity_id
_entity_poly.type
_entity_poly.pdbx_seq_one_letter_code
_entity_poly.pdbx_strand_id
1 'polypeptide(L)'
;MQDLRWWHQGECLDENSLKGMEVRGDLSSSALYLNIPQAYLEYTADNWDPPSRWDDGIPGLLLDYNLNTRTQKQLKQGASSYNLSGNGTAGANLGSWRLRADWQANINHQTGSGRPTDKQLEWSRYYAYRAIPALRSKLTMGENYLDSGMFDSFRFSGVSLVSDDNMLPPNLRGYAPEVVGVAKTNAKVVISQQGRVLHETTVASGPFRIQDINDAVSGELEVRVEEQDGSVQTFTVNTASIPYLTRPGSVRFKLAVGKPSDWQHHSRGPLFGTGEFSWGVSNGWSLYGGALAGGDYNALSIGLGRDLMVLGALSFDATESRARLPQGSGTFSGGSYRLSYSKNFDEYDSQVTFAGYRFSERNFMSMSEYLDARYYGTRTGNGKEMYTITFNKHFRDWGAEQLCQLQP
;
A
#
# COMPACT_ATOMS: atom_id res chain seq x y z
N MET A 1 34.96 -17.92 5.77
CA MET A 1 35.43 -16.77 4.97
C MET A 1 36.86 -17.08 4.61
N GLN A 2 37.20 -17.23 3.33
CA GLN A 2 38.60 -17.35 2.93
C GLN A 2 39.22 -15.97 3.03
N ASP A 3 40.38 -15.86 3.69
CA ASP A 3 41.08 -14.59 3.84
C ASP A 3 41.62 -14.15 2.48
N LEU A 4 40.97 -13.14 1.89
CA LEU A 4 41.49 -12.42 0.74
C LEU A 4 42.87 -11.88 1.11
N ARG A 5 43.87 -12.16 0.29
CA ARG A 5 45.22 -11.64 0.50
C ARG A 5 45.37 -10.38 -0.32
N TRP A 6 45.89 -9.34 0.32
CA TRP A 6 46.15 -8.05 -0.29
C TRP A 6 47.65 -7.79 -0.27
N TRP A 7 48.18 -7.26 -1.37
CA TRP A 7 49.57 -6.86 -1.52
C TRP A 7 49.64 -5.36 -1.79
N HIS A 8 50.86 -4.80 -1.79
CA HIS A 8 51.09 -3.35 -1.92
C HIS A 8 50.34 -2.52 -0.84
N GLN A 9 50.63 -2.79 0.43
CA GLN A 9 50.01 -2.09 1.57
C GLN A 9 48.46 -2.15 1.64
N GLY A 10 47.84 -3.13 0.97
CA GLY A 10 46.39 -3.32 0.98
C GLY A 10 45.67 -2.76 -0.25
N GLU A 11 46.39 -2.20 -1.22
CA GLU A 11 45.79 -1.57 -2.39
C GLU A 11 45.47 -2.55 -3.52
N CYS A 12 46.18 -3.68 -3.59
CA CYS A 12 46.00 -4.66 -4.68
C CYS A 12 45.57 -6.01 -4.13
N LEU A 13 44.53 -6.61 -4.72
CA LEU A 13 44.11 -7.96 -4.40
C LEU A 13 45.07 -8.98 -5.04
N ASP A 14 45.52 -9.98 -4.28
CA ASP A 14 46.22 -11.14 -4.83
C ASP A 14 45.19 -12.06 -5.48
N GLU A 15 45.30 -12.21 -6.80
CA GLU A 15 44.34 -12.96 -7.60
C GLU A 15 44.25 -14.44 -7.22
N ASN A 16 45.36 -15.01 -6.74
CA ASN A 16 45.43 -16.40 -6.31
C ASN A 16 44.74 -16.65 -4.96
N SER A 17 44.42 -15.58 -4.23
CA SER A 17 43.76 -15.70 -2.93
C SER A 17 42.28 -16.09 -3.05
N LEU A 18 41.64 -15.80 -4.18
CA LEU A 18 40.27 -16.19 -4.46
C LEU A 18 40.23 -17.44 -5.36
N LYS A 19 39.90 -18.59 -4.77
CA LYS A 19 39.92 -19.87 -5.47
C LYS A 19 38.96 -19.88 -6.66
N GLY A 20 39.51 -20.09 -7.85
CA GLY A 20 38.75 -20.16 -9.11
C GLY A 20 38.58 -18.82 -9.82
N MET A 21 39.18 -17.74 -9.31
CA MET A 21 39.32 -16.50 -10.06
C MET A 21 40.44 -16.63 -11.10
N GLU A 22 40.17 -16.20 -12.33
CA GLU A 22 41.19 -16.10 -13.39
C GLU A 22 41.20 -14.69 -13.97
N VAL A 23 42.40 -14.17 -14.23
CA VAL A 23 42.60 -12.84 -14.80
C VAL A 23 43.50 -12.97 -16.02
N ARG A 24 43.07 -12.38 -17.13
CA ARG A 24 43.83 -12.38 -18.39
C ARG A 24 43.80 -11.00 -19.02
N GLY A 25 44.94 -10.33 -19.03
CA GLY A 25 45.14 -9.07 -19.76
C GLY A 25 45.46 -9.32 -21.24
N ASP A 26 44.78 -8.60 -22.12
CA ASP A 26 45.10 -8.53 -23.55
C ASP A 26 45.41 -7.08 -23.92
N LEU A 27 46.70 -6.77 -24.00
CA LEU A 27 47.20 -5.43 -24.32
C LEU A 27 46.91 -5.03 -25.78
N SER A 28 46.71 -5.99 -26.68
CA SER A 28 46.46 -5.70 -28.09
C SER A 28 45.07 -5.11 -28.32
N SER A 29 44.09 -5.56 -27.52
CA SER A 29 42.71 -5.07 -27.51
C SER A 29 42.43 -4.08 -26.37
N SER A 30 43.42 -3.80 -25.51
CA SER A 30 43.25 -3.03 -24.27
C SER A 30 42.13 -3.57 -23.38
N ALA A 31 41.98 -4.90 -23.32
CA ALA A 31 40.93 -5.58 -22.56
C ALA A 31 41.51 -6.37 -21.39
N LEU A 32 40.79 -6.41 -20.27
CA LEU A 32 41.06 -7.27 -19.12
C LEU A 32 39.89 -8.23 -18.95
N TYR A 33 40.16 -9.51 -19.09
CA TYR A 33 39.18 -10.57 -18.88
C TYR A 33 39.28 -11.06 -17.44
N LEU A 34 38.16 -10.99 -16.72
CA LEU A 34 38.03 -11.46 -15.34
C LEU A 34 36.99 -12.56 -15.30
N ASN A 35 37.37 -13.73 -14.80
CA ASN A 35 36.47 -14.83 -14.53
C ASN A 35 36.39 -15.00 -13.00
N ILE A 36 35.26 -14.63 -12.40
CA ILE A 36 35.06 -14.71 -10.94
C ILE A 36 33.93 -15.72 -10.68
N PRO A 37 34.13 -16.75 -9.85
CA PRO A 37 33.08 -17.69 -9.54
C PRO A 37 31.85 -16.99 -8.93
N GLN A 38 30.68 -17.26 -9.49
CA GLN A 38 29.41 -16.65 -9.07
C GLN A 38 29.11 -16.80 -7.57
N ALA A 39 29.64 -17.84 -6.92
CA ALA A 39 29.44 -18.09 -5.50
C ALA A 39 30.03 -17.00 -4.58
N TYR A 40 30.97 -16.20 -5.08
CA TYR A 40 31.58 -15.09 -4.34
C TYR A 40 31.00 -13.73 -4.70
N LEU A 41 30.17 -13.66 -5.73
CA LEU A 41 29.50 -12.43 -6.12
C LEU A 41 28.23 -12.25 -5.29
N GLU A 42 27.87 -11.00 -5.01
CA GLU A 42 26.53 -10.72 -4.52
C GLU A 42 25.50 -11.21 -5.56
N TYR A 43 24.36 -11.71 -5.08
CA TYR A 43 23.29 -12.14 -5.97
C TYR A 43 22.92 -10.98 -6.91
N THR A 44 22.79 -11.27 -8.20
CA THR A 44 22.31 -10.33 -9.21
C THR A 44 21.33 -11.08 -10.10
N ALA A 45 20.28 -10.40 -10.55
CA ALA A 45 19.38 -10.93 -11.57
C ALA A 45 19.21 -9.87 -12.65
N ASP A 46 18.81 -10.27 -13.86
CA ASP A 46 18.61 -9.34 -14.99
C ASP A 46 17.63 -8.19 -14.66
N ASN A 47 16.78 -8.37 -13.65
CA ASN A 47 15.78 -7.43 -13.16
C ASN A 47 16.00 -6.99 -11.69
N TRP A 48 17.17 -7.25 -11.10
CA TRP A 48 17.47 -6.85 -9.72
C TRP A 48 18.96 -6.63 -9.46
N ASP A 49 19.26 -5.45 -8.91
CA ASP A 49 20.59 -5.08 -8.43
C ASP A 49 20.69 -5.09 -6.89
N PRO A 50 21.81 -5.55 -6.34
CA PRO A 50 22.04 -5.56 -4.91
C PRO A 50 22.12 -4.14 -4.32
N PRO A 51 21.85 -3.97 -3.01
CA PRO A 51 21.81 -2.65 -2.38
C PRO A 51 23.12 -1.86 -2.43
N SER A 52 24.25 -2.55 -2.63
CA SER A 52 25.58 -1.96 -2.82
C SER A 52 25.70 -1.11 -4.11
N ARG A 53 24.82 -1.36 -5.10
CA ARG A 53 24.81 -0.67 -6.40
C ARG A 53 23.73 0.42 -6.50
N TRP A 54 22.97 0.66 -5.43
CA TRP A 54 21.89 1.64 -5.48
C TRP A 54 22.44 3.07 -5.44
N ASP A 55 22.00 3.88 -6.39
CA ASP A 55 22.29 5.31 -6.43
C ASP A 55 21.20 6.09 -5.67
N ASP A 56 21.62 7.05 -4.86
CA ASP A 56 20.73 7.98 -4.18
C ASP A 56 20.09 8.98 -5.14
N GLY A 57 20.67 9.13 -6.34
CA GLY A 57 20.23 10.03 -7.38
C GLY A 57 20.75 11.46 -7.18
N ILE A 58 20.30 12.34 -8.06
CA ILE A 58 20.72 13.75 -8.07
C ILE A 58 19.77 14.65 -7.28
N PRO A 59 20.29 15.72 -6.64
CA PRO A 59 19.43 16.74 -6.06
C PRO A 59 18.57 17.42 -7.12
N GLY A 60 17.29 17.63 -6.80
CA GLY A 60 16.35 18.22 -7.77
C GLY A 60 14.99 18.51 -7.17
N LEU A 61 14.24 19.37 -7.84
CA LEU A 61 12.84 19.68 -7.52
C LEU A 61 11.93 18.97 -8.53
N LEU A 62 10.80 18.48 -8.05
CA LEU A 62 9.77 17.84 -8.87
C LEU A 62 8.40 18.43 -8.55
N LEU A 63 7.57 18.53 -9.58
CA LEU A 63 6.17 18.89 -9.48
C LEU A 63 5.38 17.98 -10.41
N ASP A 64 4.56 17.13 -9.82
CA ASP A 64 3.61 16.29 -10.52
C ASP A 64 2.22 16.92 -10.43
N TYR A 65 1.44 16.82 -11.51
CA TYR A 65 0.09 17.34 -11.61
C TYR A 65 -0.78 16.46 -12.52
N ASN A 66 -1.99 16.19 -12.07
CA ASN A 66 -3.07 15.61 -12.84
C ASN A 66 -4.28 16.54 -12.70
N LEU A 67 -4.85 16.96 -13.82
CA LEU A 67 -5.94 17.94 -13.89
C LEU A 67 -7.08 17.36 -14.72
N ASN A 68 -8.27 17.27 -14.13
CA ASN A 68 -9.47 16.81 -14.78
C ASN A 68 -10.49 17.94 -14.86
N THR A 69 -11.00 18.20 -16.06
CA THR A 69 -12.05 19.20 -16.30
C THR A 69 -13.28 18.55 -16.91
N ARG A 70 -14.45 18.89 -16.39
CA ARG A 70 -15.73 18.36 -16.84
C ARG A 70 -16.74 19.50 -16.96
N THR A 71 -17.40 19.56 -18.11
CA THR A 71 -18.59 20.41 -18.29
C THR A 71 -19.77 19.53 -18.67
N GLN A 72 -20.90 19.71 -17.99
CA GLN A 72 -22.15 19.04 -18.33
C GLN A 72 -23.22 20.10 -18.56
N LYS A 73 -23.95 19.98 -19.66
CA LYS A 73 -25.08 20.86 -20.00
C LYS A 73 -26.35 20.05 -19.97
N GLN A 74 -27.28 20.43 -19.11
CA GLN A 74 -28.53 19.69 -18.92
C GLN A 74 -29.60 20.19 -19.89
N LEU A 75 -30.02 19.33 -20.82
CA LEU A 75 -30.95 19.66 -21.92
C LEU A 75 -32.33 20.14 -21.44
N LYS A 76 -32.81 19.71 -20.26
CA LYS A 76 -34.18 20.00 -19.79
C LYS A 76 -34.31 21.20 -18.86
N GLN A 77 -33.24 21.67 -18.21
CA GLN A 77 -33.30 22.73 -17.18
C GLN A 77 -32.36 23.91 -17.45
N GLY A 78 -31.54 23.90 -18.52
CA GLY A 78 -30.62 24.99 -18.85
C GLY A 78 -29.45 25.17 -17.87
N ALA A 79 -29.40 24.39 -16.79
CA ALA A 79 -28.29 24.36 -15.84
C ALA A 79 -27.06 23.72 -16.49
N SER A 80 -25.89 24.33 -16.24
CA SER A 80 -24.58 23.82 -16.65
C SER A 80 -23.75 23.58 -15.40
N SER A 81 -23.17 22.39 -15.25
CA SER A 81 -22.17 22.11 -14.22
C SER A 81 -20.78 22.21 -14.82
N TYR A 82 -19.85 22.78 -14.06
CA TYR A 82 -18.44 22.86 -14.35
C TYR A 82 -17.69 22.32 -13.15
N ASN A 83 -16.97 21.22 -13.34
CA ASN A 83 -16.08 20.66 -12.35
C ASN A 83 -14.65 20.73 -12.86
N LEU A 84 -13.77 21.30 -12.05
CA LEU A 84 -12.32 21.28 -12.25
C LEU A 84 -11.70 20.69 -11.00
N SER A 85 -11.09 19.53 -11.14
CA SER A 85 -10.35 18.86 -10.07
C SER A 85 -8.91 18.66 -10.48
N GLY A 86 -8.05 18.54 -9.48
CA GLY A 86 -6.66 18.21 -9.70
C GLY A 86 -6.03 17.62 -8.47
N ASN A 87 -5.02 16.79 -8.67
CA ASN A 87 -4.15 16.31 -7.61
C ASN A 87 -2.72 16.20 -8.13
N GLY A 88 -1.76 16.13 -7.22
CA GLY A 88 -0.37 16.04 -7.61
C GLY A 88 0.56 16.01 -6.41
N THR A 89 1.86 15.97 -6.70
CA THR A 89 2.89 15.90 -5.68
C THR A 89 4.01 16.89 -5.99
N ALA A 90 4.25 17.82 -5.08
CA ALA A 90 5.47 18.62 -5.08
C ALA A 90 6.56 17.86 -4.30
N GLY A 91 7.81 17.94 -4.73
CA GLY A 91 8.90 17.27 -4.02
C GLY A 91 10.27 17.87 -4.25
N ALA A 92 11.16 17.51 -3.35
CA ALA A 92 12.58 17.81 -3.44
C ALA A 92 13.39 16.57 -3.08
N ASN A 93 14.46 16.33 -3.81
CA ASN A 93 15.42 15.26 -3.54
C ASN A 93 16.75 15.89 -3.14
N LEU A 94 17.39 15.36 -2.11
CA LEU A 94 18.73 15.77 -1.69
C LEU A 94 19.45 14.57 -1.06
N GLY A 95 20.39 13.98 -1.80
CA GLY A 95 21.01 12.70 -1.43
C GLY A 95 19.94 11.62 -1.22
N SER A 96 20.07 10.83 -0.15
CA SER A 96 19.10 9.77 0.19
C SER A 96 17.73 10.27 0.66
N TRP A 97 17.56 11.57 0.93
CA TRP A 97 16.31 12.13 1.43
C TRP A 97 15.39 12.59 0.31
N ARG A 98 14.13 12.19 0.42
CA ARG A 98 13.06 12.49 -0.53
C ARG A 98 11.94 13.19 0.22
N LEU A 99 11.79 14.49 -0.01
CA LEU A 99 10.73 15.33 0.55
C LEU A 99 9.56 15.36 -0.42
N ARG A 100 8.34 15.17 0.08
CA ARG A 100 7.10 15.14 -0.72
C ARG A 100 5.99 15.90 -0.01
N ALA A 101 5.21 16.61 -0.80
CA ALA A 101 4.02 17.32 -0.38
C ALA A 101 2.91 17.06 -1.40
N ASP A 102 1.89 16.31 -0.97
CA ASP A 102 0.80 15.88 -1.85
C ASP A 102 -0.33 16.93 -1.77
N TRP A 103 -0.83 17.40 -2.90
CA TRP A 103 -1.88 18.42 -2.97
C TRP A 103 -3.09 17.91 -3.76
N GLN A 104 -4.28 18.41 -3.41
CA GLN A 104 -5.51 18.19 -4.16
C GLN A 104 -6.34 19.46 -4.21
N ALA A 105 -7.07 19.64 -5.31
CA ALA A 105 -7.91 20.79 -5.57
C ALA A 105 -9.22 20.33 -6.22
N ASN A 106 -10.33 20.94 -5.84
CA ASN A 106 -11.63 20.72 -6.46
C ASN A 106 -12.42 22.02 -6.51
N ILE A 107 -12.93 22.35 -7.69
CA ILE A 107 -13.74 23.53 -7.96
C ILE A 107 -15.01 23.03 -8.64
N ASN A 108 -16.15 23.26 -8.01
CA ASN A 108 -17.44 22.87 -8.54
C ASN A 108 -18.36 24.10 -8.66
N HIS A 109 -18.89 24.33 -9.85
CA HIS A 109 -19.81 25.42 -10.15
C HIS A 109 -21.03 24.90 -10.91
N GLN A 110 -22.23 25.22 -10.43
CA GLN A 110 -23.49 24.84 -11.09
C GLN A 110 -24.34 26.07 -11.37
N THR A 111 -24.49 26.41 -12.65
CA THR A 111 -25.30 27.56 -13.08
C THR A 111 -26.79 27.27 -12.86
N GLY A 112 -27.56 28.29 -12.50
CA GLY A 112 -29.02 28.17 -12.27
C GLY A 112 -29.44 27.52 -10.95
N SER A 113 -28.50 27.05 -10.12
CA SER A 113 -28.79 26.39 -8.83
C SER A 113 -28.92 27.35 -7.63
N GLY A 114 -28.52 28.62 -7.79
CA GLY A 114 -28.43 29.60 -6.69
C GLY A 114 -27.33 29.30 -5.66
N ARG A 115 -26.54 28.21 -5.82
CA ARG A 115 -25.44 27.86 -4.94
C ARG A 115 -24.14 28.59 -5.34
N PRO A 116 -23.34 29.06 -4.37
CA PRO A 116 -22.02 29.61 -4.65
C PRO A 116 -21.08 28.54 -5.20
N THR A 117 -20.03 28.97 -5.90
CA THR A 117 -18.96 28.07 -6.36
C THR A 117 -18.23 27.48 -5.16
N ASP A 118 -18.20 26.15 -5.08
CA ASP A 118 -17.40 25.44 -4.09
C ASP A 118 -15.95 25.37 -4.59
N LYS A 119 -15.00 25.77 -3.74
CA LYS A 119 -13.57 25.81 -4.06
C LYS A 119 -12.81 25.27 -2.87
N GLN A 120 -12.12 24.16 -3.07
CA GLN A 120 -11.31 23.50 -2.07
C GLN A 120 -9.91 23.29 -2.65
N LEU A 121 -8.90 23.75 -1.94
CA LEU A 121 -7.48 23.51 -2.24
C LEU A 121 -6.80 23.14 -0.95
N GLU A 122 -6.23 21.94 -0.91
CA GLU A 122 -5.71 21.37 0.32
C GLU A 122 -4.41 20.62 0.04
N TRP A 123 -3.46 20.76 0.95
CA TRP A 123 -2.24 19.98 0.94
C TRP A 123 -2.46 18.72 1.76
N SER A 124 -2.86 17.66 1.09
CA SER A 124 -3.26 16.42 1.74
C SER A 124 -2.18 15.76 2.60
N ARG A 125 -0.87 15.93 2.39
CA ARG A 125 0.18 15.25 3.17
C ARG A 125 1.54 15.92 3.03
N TYR A 126 2.32 15.99 4.11
CA TYR A 126 3.72 16.41 4.12
C TYR A 126 4.63 15.36 4.75
N TYR A 127 5.62 14.86 4.02
CA TYR A 127 6.48 13.79 4.51
C TYR A 127 7.87 13.79 3.87
N ALA A 128 8.81 13.24 4.61
CA ALA A 128 10.16 12.94 4.18
C ALA A 128 10.37 11.43 4.29
N TYR A 129 11.04 10.82 3.31
CA TYR A 129 11.44 9.43 3.45
C TYR A 129 12.84 9.18 2.91
N ARG A 130 13.46 8.12 3.40
CA ARG A 130 14.74 7.59 2.93
C ARG A 130 14.77 6.07 3.03
N ALA A 131 15.50 5.44 2.12
CA ALA A 131 15.82 4.03 2.25
C ALA A 131 16.93 3.83 3.30
N ILE A 132 16.88 2.71 4.01
CA ILE A 132 17.94 2.17 4.87
C ILE A 132 18.31 0.80 4.32
N PRO A 133 19.28 0.72 3.38
CA PRO A 133 19.69 -0.52 2.74
C PRO A 133 20.11 -1.62 3.73
N ALA A 134 20.80 -1.25 4.81
CA ALA A 134 21.28 -2.18 5.84
C ALA A 134 20.14 -2.96 6.54
N LEU A 135 18.96 -2.35 6.64
CA LEU A 135 17.77 -2.97 7.23
C LEU A 135 16.72 -3.38 6.19
N ARG A 136 17.02 -3.19 4.89
CA ARG A 136 16.06 -3.36 3.78
C ARG A 136 14.71 -2.68 4.06
N SER A 137 14.78 -1.47 4.61
CA SER A 137 13.61 -0.77 5.17
C SER A 137 13.54 0.66 4.66
N LYS A 138 12.32 1.21 4.63
CA LYS A 138 12.03 2.60 4.36
C LYS A 138 11.69 3.32 5.65
N LEU A 139 12.43 4.39 5.95
CA LEU A 139 12.17 5.29 7.05
C LEU A 139 11.36 6.47 6.52
N THR A 140 10.18 6.70 7.07
CA THR A 140 9.29 7.82 6.72
C THR A 140 9.07 8.69 7.95
N MET A 141 9.12 9.99 7.78
CA MET A 141 8.91 11.00 8.82
C MET A 141 7.92 12.05 8.34
N GLY A 142 7.05 12.52 9.23
CA GLY A 142 6.00 13.49 8.93
C GLY A 142 4.63 12.83 8.92
N GLU A 143 3.75 13.30 8.05
CA GLU A 143 2.38 12.82 7.95
C GLU A 143 2.29 11.62 7.03
N ASN A 144 1.68 10.55 7.51
CA ASN A 144 1.45 9.37 6.71
C ASN A 144 0.21 8.60 7.17
N TYR A 145 -0.15 7.59 6.41
CA TYR A 145 -1.14 6.60 6.79
C TYR A 145 -0.45 5.36 7.36
N LEU A 146 -1.07 4.73 8.35
CA LEU A 146 -0.56 3.47 8.88
C LEU A 146 -0.73 2.38 7.83
N ASP A 147 0.37 2.01 7.19
CA ASP A 147 0.45 0.82 6.36
C ASP A 147 0.61 -0.41 7.26
N SER A 148 -0.53 -1.02 7.61
CA SER A 148 -0.62 -2.20 8.44
C SER A 148 -1.38 -3.29 7.71
N GLY A 149 -0.91 -4.51 7.91
CA GLY A 149 -1.65 -5.67 7.46
C GLY A 149 -2.68 -6.20 8.47
N MET A 150 -2.43 -5.92 9.74
CA MET A 150 -3.18 -6.51 10.86
C MET A 150 -4.19 -5.51 11.45
N PHE A 151 -3.88 -4.22 11.37
CA PHE A 151 -4.70 -3.14 11.88
C PHE A 151 -5.24 -2.29 10.73
N ASP A 152 -6.41 -1.71 10.94
CA ASP A 152 -7.00 -0.81 9.95
C ASP A 152 -6.13 0.48 9.83
N SER A 153 -5.94 0.96 8.61
CA SER A 153 -5.15 2.15 8.32
C SER A 153 -5.79 3.41 8.94
N PHE A 154 -4.96 4.32 9.46
CA PHE A 154 -5.38 5.64 9.91
C PHE A 154 -4.25 6.66 9.70
N ARG A 155 -4.63 7.94 9.54
CA ARG A 155 -3.69 9.03 9.37
C ARG A 155 -2.97 9.39 10.68
N PHE A 156 -1.66 9.58 10.61
CA PHE A 156 -0.85 10.02 11.73
C PHE A 156 0.30 10.92 11.31
N SER A 157 0.82 11.70 12.26
CA SER A 157 2.05 12.47 12.15
C SER A 157 3.10 11.86 13.07
N GLY A 158 4.23 11.42 12.53
CA GLY A 158 5.26 10.76 13.31
C GLY A 158 6.39 10.17 12.47
N VAL A 159 6.89 9.01 12.91
CA VAL A 159 7.98 8.27 12.27
C VAL A 159 7.53 6.83 12.06
N SER A 160 7.79 6.28 10.88
CA SER A 160 7.63 4.85 10.60
C SER A 160 8.86 4.26 9.95
N LEU A 161 9.17 3.02 10.32
CA LEU A 161 10.22 2.19 9.73
C LEU A 161 9.59 0.89 9.27
N VAL A 162 9.55 0.69 7.95
CA VAL A 162 8.81 -0.41 7.32
C VAL A 162 9.74 -1.17 6.41
N SER A 163 9.81 -2.49 6.56
CA SER A 163 10.50 -3.37 5.60
C SER A 163 9.84 -3.24 4.23
N ASP A 164 10.62 -2.93 3.19
CA ASP A 164 10.09 -2.62 1.86
C ASP A 164 10.32 -3.80 0.90
N ASP A 165 9.24 -4.44 0.43
CA ASP A 165 9.32 -5.59 -0.47
C ASP A 165 9.86 -5.20 -1.87
N ASN A 166 9.79 -3.93 -2.28
CA ASN A 166 10.37 -3.48 -3.54
C ASN A 166 11.90 -3.58 -3.56
N MET A 167 12.52 -3.62 -2.39
CA MET A 167 13.96 -3.87 -2.24
C MET A 167 14.32 -5.34 -2.52
N LEU A 168 13.35 -6.24 -2.56
CA LEU A 168 13.55 -7.64 -2.90
C LEU A 168 13.55 -7.85 -4.42
N PRO A 169 14.24 -8.90 -4.91
CA PRO A 169 14.13 -9.37 -6.28
C PRO A 169 12.68 -9.52 -6.73
N PRO A 170 12.33 -9.21 -8.00
CA PRO A 170 10.95 -9.24 -8.50
C PRO A 170 10.22 -10.58 -8.24
N ASN A 171 10.94 -11.70 -8.28
CA ASN A 171 10.40 -13.03 -7.98
C ASN A 171 9.92 -13.18 -6.52
N LEU A 172 10.18 -12.18 -5.66
CA LEU A 172 9.82 -12.12 -4.24
C LEU A 172 8.83 -10.99 -3.90
N ARG A 173 8.36 -10.20 -4.89
CA ARG A 173 7.43 -9.07 -4.67
C ARG A 173 5.97 -9.54 -4.61
N GLY A 174 5.12 -8.75 -3.92
CA GLY A 174 3.69 -9.02 -3.70
C GLY A 174 2.77 -8.47 -4.81
N TYR A 175 1.46 -8.67 -4.62
CA TYR A 175 0.38 -8.29 -5.55
C TYR A 175 -0.03 -6.82 -5.43
N ALA A 176 -0.33 -6.19 -6.57
CA ALA A 176 -0.88 -4.85 -6.69
C ALA A 176 -2.43 -4.90 -6.78
N PRO A 177 -3.17 -4.10 -6.01
CA PRO A 177 -4.63 -4.09 -6.08
C PRO A 177 -5.13 -3.43 -7.39
N GLU A 178 -6.17 -4.01 -7.97
CA GLU A 178 -6.85 -3.46 -9.16
C GLU A 178 -8.30 -3.09 -8.82
N VAL A 179 -8.76 -1.93 -9.30
CA VAL A 179 -10.16 -1.51 -9.20
C VAL A 179 -10.85 -1.72 -10.54
N VAL A 180 -11.94 -2.48 -10.52
CA VAL A 180 -12.81 -2.69 -11.68
C VAL A 180 -14.23 -2.22 -11.42
N GLY A 181 -14.89 -1.78 -12.48
CA GLY A 181 -16.29 -1.37 -12.43
C GLY A 181 -16.87 -1.23 -13.83
N VAL A 182 -18.14 -0.84 -13.90
CA VAL A 182 -18.83 -0.55 -15.16
C VAL A 182 -19.40 0.86 -15.09
N ALA A 183 -19.01 1.69 -16.06
CA ALA A 183 -19.58 3.01 -16.25
C ALA A 183 -20.71 2.94 -17.29
N LYS A 184 -21.88 3.49 -16.97
CA LYS A 184 -23.02 3.54 -17.90
C LYS A 184 -22.76 4.52 -19.05
N THR A 185 -21.99 5.57 -18.77
CA THR A 185 -21.64 6.66 -19.68
C THR A 185 -20.15 6.99 -19.55
N ASN A 186 -19.66 8.03 -20.22
CA ASN A 186 -18.30 8.52 -19.96
C ASN A 186 -18.23 9.12 -18.55
N ALA A 187 -17.71 8.33 -17.61
CA ALA A 187 -17.73 8.66 -16.20
C ALA A 187 -16.37 9.17 -15.72
N LYS A 188 -16.40 9.98 -14.66
CA LYS A 188 -15.21 10.33 -13.89
C LYS A 188 -15.11 9.35 -12.72
N VAL A 189 -14.01 8.61 -12.64
CA VAL A 189 -13.74 7.67 -11.55
C VAL A 189 -12.77 8.33 -10.58
N VAL A 190 -13.20 8.47 -9.34
CA VAL A 190 -12.42 9.03 -8.23
C VAL A 190 -12.20 7.90 -7.23
N ILE A 191 -10.94 7.54 -6.98
CA ILE A 191 -10.56 6.56 -5.97
C ILE A 191 -9.96 7.31 -4.80
N SER A 192 -10.53 7.12 -3.61
CA SER A 192 -10.10 7.82 -2.42
C SER A 192 -9.97 6.91 -1.21
N GLN A 193 -9.12 7.32 -0.26
CA GLN A 193 -8.97 6.67 1.03
C GLN A 193 -9.04 7.72 2.13
N GLN A 194 -9.98 7.57 3.06
CA GLN A 194 -10.20 8.51 4.17
C GLN A 194 -10.23 9.98 3.70
N GLY A 195 -10.96 10.26 2.61
CA GLY A 195 -11.12 11.60 2.03
C GLY A 195 -9.98 12.08 1.11
N ARG A 196 -8.87 11.33 1.01
CA ARG A 196 -7.76 11.65 0.10
C ARG A 196 -7.94 10.99 -1.26
N VAL A 197 -7.90 11.77 -2.32
CA VAL A 197 -7.92 11.25 -3.69
C VAL A 197 -6.58 10.60 -4.01
N LEU A 198 -6.59 9.28 -4.20
CA LEU A 198 -5.41 8.50 -4.57
C LEU A 198 -5.23 8.48 -6.08
N HIS A 199 -6.33 8.36 -6.82
CA HIS A 199 -6.32 8.32 -8.27
C HIS A 199 -7.61 8.93 -8.81
N GLU A 200 -7.50 9.68 -9.90
CA GLU A 200 -8.65 10.31 -10.55
C GLU A 200 -8.45 10.29 -12.07
N THR A 201 -9.40 9.68 -12.78
CA THR A 201 -9.33 9.54 -14.24
C THR A 201 -10.72 9.52 -14.86
N THR A 202 -10.80 9.83 -16.15
CA THR A 202 -12.03 9.69 -16.94
C THR A 202 -12.01 8.39 -17.73
N VAL A 203 -13.09 7.63 -17.65
CA VAL A 203 -13.27 6.36 -18.36
C VAL A 203 -14.37 6.48 -19.41
N ALA A 204 -14.23 5.72 -20.51
CA ALA A 204 -15.28 5.61 -21.52
C ALA A 204 -16.49 4.81 -20.98
N SER A 205 -17.64 4.93 -21.65
CA SER A 205 -18.80 4.08 -21.36
C SER A 205 -18.47 2.60 -21.54
N GLY A 206 -18.73 1.79 -20.53
CA GLY A 206 -18.43 0.36 -20.53
C GLY A 206 -17.65 -0.09 -19.28
N PRO A 207 -17.16 -1.34 -19.27
CA PRO A 207 -16.30 -1.83 -18.21
C PRO A 207 -14.95 -1.09 -18.22
N PHE A 208 -14.44 -0.78 -17.03
CA PHE A 208 -13.12 -0.18 -16.84
C PHE A 208 -12.29 -0.96 -15.82
N ARG A 209 -10.96 -0.89 -15.98
CA ARG A 209 -9.97 -1.46 -15.07
C ARG A 209 -8.86 -0.45 -14.82
N ILE A 210 -8.63 -0.12 -13.55
CA ILE A 210 -7.59 0.80 -13.10
C ILE A 210 -6.55 -0.03 -12.33
N GLN A 211 -5.37 -0.20 -12.93
CA GLN A 211 -4.24 -0.97 -12.38
C GLN A 211 -3.17 -0.06 -11.76
N ASP A 212 -3.23 1.25 -12.00
CA ASP A 212 -2.20 2.22 -11.60
C ASP A 212 -2.36 2.73 -10.16
N ILE A 213 -2.83 1.88 -9.25
CA ILE A 213 -2.92 2.21 -7.83
C ILE A 213 -1.63 1.77 -7.16
N ASN A 214 -1.02 2.64 -6.35
CA ASN A 214 0.23 2.34 -5.67
C ASN A 214 0.10 1.13 -4.73
N ASP A 215 1.00 0.15 -4.85
CA ASP A 215 1.04 -1.09 -4.05
C ASP A 215 1.11 -0.87 -2.53
N ALA A 216 1.52 0.31 -2.07
CA ALA A 216 1.58 0.67 -0.65
C ALA A 216 0.23 1.14 -0.07
N VAL A 217 -0.86 1.03 -0.83
CA VAL A 217 -2.21 1.39 -0.39
C VAL A 217 -2.88 0.18 0.25
N SER A 218 -3.14 0.27 1.56
CA SER A 218 -3.78 -0.77 2.38
C SER A 218 -5.06 -0.26 3.04
N GLY A 219 -6.10 -1.10 3.11
CA GLY A 219 -7.39 -0.80 3.77
C GLY A 219 -8.54 -0.50 2.80
N GLU A 220 -9.58 0.14 3.31
CA GLU A 220 -10.78 0.45 2.53
C GLU A 220 -10.55 1.62 1.57
N LEU A 221 -10.89 1.40 0.29
CA LEU A 221 -10.92 2.41 -0.76
C LEU A 221 -12.35 2.74 -1.10
N GLU A 222 -12.70 4.02 -1.08
CA GLU A 222 -13.97 4.52 -1.57
C GLU A 222 -13.83 4.89 -3.04
N VAL A 223 -14.56 4.19 -3.90
CA VAL A 223 -14.60 4.43 -5.34
C VAL A 223 -15.90 5.14 -5.68
N ARG A 224 -15.77 6.31 -6.31
CA ARG A 224 -16.90 7.13 -6.77
C ARG A 224 -16.87 7.27 -8.28
N VAL A 225 -17.92 6.80 -8.94
CA VAL A 225 -18.11 6.87 -10.39
C VAL A 225 -19.19 7.92 -10.69
N GLU A 226 -18.76 9.07 -11.20
CA GLU A 226 -19.66 10.18 -11.54
C GLU A 226 -20.04 10.13 -13.03
N GLU A 227 -21.25 9.71 -13.32
CA GLU A 227 -21.79 9.53 -14.67
C GLU A 227 -22.14 10.88 -15.35
N GLN A 228 -22.26 10.88 -16.68
CA GLN A 228 -22.56 12.09 -17.46
C GLN A 228 -23.93 12.68 -17.17
N ASP A 229 -24.88 11.83 -16.75
CA ASP A 229 -26.23 12.24 -16.36
C ASP A 229 -26.28 12.87 -14.96
N GLY A 230 -25.15 12.93 -14.25
CA GLY A 230 -25.03 13.45 -12.89
C GLY A 230 -25.33 12.42 -11.81
N SER A 231 -25.68 11.18 -12.18
CA SER A 231 -25.77 10.09 -11.22
C SER A 231 -24.37 9.72 -10.70
N VAL A 232 -24.30 9.37 -9.42
CA VAL A 232 -23.06 8.99 -8.77
C VAL A 232 -23.24 7.58 -8.22
N GLN A 233 -22.38 6.67 -8.64
CA GLN A 233 -22.30 5.33 -8.08
C GLN A 233 -21.12 5.29 -7.13
N THR A 234 -21.34 4.83 -5.89
CA THR A 234 -20.28 4.70 -4.89
C THR A 234 -20.24 3.26 -4.43
N PHE A 235 -19.05 2.69 -4.40
CA PHE A 235 -18.79 1.37 -3.84
C PHE A 235 -17.43 1.36 -3.15
N THR A 236 -17.28 0.51 -2.15
CA THR A 236 -16.04 0.40 -1.38
C THR A 236 -15.29 -0.86 -1.81
N VAL A 237 -14.00 -0.71 -2.10
CA VAL A 237 -13.10 -1.82 -2.43
C VAL A 237 -12.12 -1.95 -1.28
N ASN A 238 -12.16 -3.09 -0.58
CA ASN A 238 -11.14 -3.36 0.43
C ASN A 238 -9.90 -3.92 -0.26
N THR A 239 -8.76 -3.24 -0.10
CA THR A 239 -7.44 -3.75 -0.49
C THR A 239 -6.98 -4.76 0.56
N ALA A 240 -7.62 -5.91 0.58
CA ALA A 240 -7.18 -7.01 1.42
C ALA A 240 -5.91 -7.61 0.81
N SER A 241 -4.77 -7.34 1.46
CA SER A 241 -3.49 -7.91 1.04
C SER A 241 -3.51 -9.43 1.19
N ILE A 242 -2.88 -10.10 0.22
CA ILE A 242 -2.61 -11.54 0.18
C ILE A 242 -2.06 -12.03 1.53
N PRO A 243 -2.38 -13.28 1.95
CA PRO A 243 -1.89 -13.88 3.18
C PRO A 243 -0.42 -13.58 3.45
N TYR A 244 -0.10 -13.20 4.69
CA TYR A 244 1.22 -12.85 5.24
C TYR A 244 2.24 -14.01 5.21
N LEU A 245 2.36 -14.67 4.06
CA LEU A 245 3.32 -15.72 3.80
C LEU A 245 4.67 -15.07 3.59
N THR A 246 5.40 -14.96 4.69
CA THR A 246 6.80 -14.62 4.66
C THR A 246 7.59 -15.89 4.38
N ARG A 247 8.55 -15.82 3.46
CA ARG A 247 9.36 -16.98 3.07
C ARG A 247 10.17 -17.50 4.27
N PRO A 248 10.47 -18.82 4.30
CA PRO A 248 11.28 -19.41 5.35
C PRO A 248 12.58 -18.63 5.56
N GLY A 249 12.87 -18.25 6.80
CA GLY A 249 14.08 -17.50 7.17
C GLY A 249 14.04 -16.00 6.90
N SER A 250 12.97 -15.47 6.30
CA SER A 250 12.77 -14.02 6.16
C SER A 250 11.93 -13.47 7.31
N VAL A 251 12.21 -12.24 7.73
CA VAL A 251 11.43 -11.50 8.73
C VAL A 251 11.05 -10.16 8.13
N ARG A 252 9.74 -9.89 8.07
CA ARG A 252 9.18 -8.59 7.75
C ARG A 252 8.80 -7.91 9.05
N PHE A 253 9.02 -6.60 9.14
CA PHE A 253 8.59 -5.83 10.28
C PHE A 253 8.09 -4.45 9.84
N LYS A 254 7.13 -3.92 10.59
CA LYS A 254 6.63 -2.56 10.44
C LYS A 254 6.55 -1.93 11.83
N LEU A 255 7.21 -0.80 12.01
CA LEU A 255 7.20 -0.04 13.24
C LEU A 255 6.70 1.38 12.95
N ALA A 256 5.80 1.91 13.75
CA ALA A 256 5.43 3.32 13.66
C ALA A 256 5.15 3.90 15.05
N VAL A 257 5.51 5.18 15.21
CA VAL A 257 5.28 5.94 16.44
C VAL A 257 4.88 7.37 16.05
N GLY A 258 3.84 7.90 16.68
CA GLY A 258 3.35 9.23 16.32
C GLY A 258 2.07 9.59 17.04
N LYS A 259 1.44 10.67 16.59
CA LYS A 259 0.10 11.06 17.01
C LYS A 259 -0.85 10.91 15.83
N PRO A 260 -2.04 10.33 16.02
CA PRO A 260 -3.08 10.40 15.01
C PRO A 260 -3.33 11.85 14.58
N SER A 261 -3.76 12.06 13.36
CA SER A 261 -3.99 13.39 12.80
C SER A 261 -5.25 13.42 11.97
N ASP A 262 -5.92 14.56 11.90
CA ASP A 262 -7.04 14.74 10.98
C ASP A 262 -6.62 15.34 9.63
N TRP A 263 -7.63 15.52 8.78
CA TRP A 263 -7.49 16.10 7.45
C TRP A 263 -7.01 17.54 7.44
N GLN A 264 -7.28 18.28 8.53
CA GLN A 264 -6.84 19.64 8.73
C GLN A 264 -5.49 19.73 9.47
N HIS A 265 -4.72 18.63 9.49
CA HIS A 265 -3.39 18.52 10.11
C HIS A 265 -3.37 18.69 11.63
N HIS A 266 -4.52 18.66 12.30
CA HIS A 266 -4.55 18.72 13.76
C HIS A 266 -4.20 17.35 14.34
N SER A 267 -3.24 17.33 15.26
CA SER A 267 -2.95 16.15 16.05
C SER A 267 -4.14 15.80 16.96
N ARG A 268 -4.57 14.54 16.89
CA ARG A 268 -5.67 13.96 17.65
C ARG A 268 -5.16 12.79 18.48
N GLY A 269 -5.82 12.54 19.61
CA GLY A 269 -5.58 11.40 20.46
C GLY A 269 -4.24 11.46 21.22
N PRO A 270 -3.97 10.43 22.04
CA PRO A 270 -2.67 10.23 22.66
C PRO A 270 -1.61 9.82 21.62
N LEU A 271 -0.34 9.92 22.02
CA LEU A 271 0.76 9.29 21.30
C LEU A 271 0.50 7.78 21.21
N PHE A 272 0.67 7.20 20.02
CA PHE A 272 0.61 5.76 19.80
C PHE A 272 1.96 5.22 19.36
N GLY A 273 2.17 3.95 19.63
CA GLY A 273 3.21 3.12 19.03
C GLY A 273 2.57 1.85 18.49
N THR A 274 3.03 1.41 17.33
CA THR A 274 2.65 0.13 16.73
C THR A 274 3.88 -0.61 16.28
N GLY A 275 3.83 -1.92 16.44
CA GLY A 275 4.86 -2.82 15.96
C GLY A 275 4.22 -4.10 15.43
N GLU A 276 4.59 -4.46 14.22
CA GLU A 276 4.16 -5.67 13.52
C GLU A 276 5.38 -6.42 13.04
N PHE A 277 5.28 -7.75 13.09
CA PHE A 277 6.27 -8.63 12.50
C PHE A 277 5.58 -9.81 11.81
N SER A 278 6.23 -10.31 10.77
CA SER A 278 5.87 -11.56 10.10
C SER A 278 7.13 -12.37 9.86
N TRP A 279 7.13 -13.63 10.27
CA TRP A 279 8.27 -14.53 10.22
C TRP A 279 7.90 -15.82 9.50
N GLY A 280 8.64 -16.16 8.45
CA GLY A 280 8.54 -17.48 7.82
C GLY A 280 9.32 -18.52 8.62
N VAL A 281 8.60 -19.33 9.40
CA VAL A 281 9.20 -20.30 10.34
C VAL A 281 9.74 -21.53 9.60
N SER A 282 8.99 -22.08 8.65
CA SER A 282 9.35 -23.27 7.88
C SER A 282 8.69 -23.27 6.51
N ASN A 283 9.04 -24.21 5.62
CA ASN A 283 8.41 -24.36 4.30
C ASN A 283 6.88 -24.38 4.41
N GLY A 284 6.26 -23.27 4.04
CA GLY A 284 4.83 -23.06 4.04
C GLY A 284 4.19 -22.69 5.37
N TRP A 285 4.92 -22.32 6.43
CA TRP A 285 4.34 -21.74 7.65
C TRP A 285 4.91 -20.35 7.92
N SER A 286 4.00 -19.40 8.17
CA SER A 286 4.34 -18.04 8.55
C SER A 286 3.58 -17.64 9.79
N LEU A 287 4.28 -17.10 10.78
CA LEU A 287 3.69 -16.54 11.98
C LEU A 287 3.75 -15.02 11.86
N TYR A 288 2.65 -14.34 12.15
CA TYR A 288 2.63 -12.89 12.16
C TYR A 288 1.89 -12.37 13.39
N GLY A 289 2.32 -11.22 13.88
CA GLY A 289 1.82 -10.66 15.12
C GLY A 289 2.06 -9.16 15.15
N GLY A 290 1.15 -8.45 15.79
CA GLY A 290 1.19 -7.02 15.88
C GLY A 290 0.59 -6.52 17.18
N ALA A 291 1.11 -5.41 17.68
CA ALA A 291 0.53 -4.70 18.81
C ALA A 291 0.48 -3.21 18.49
N LEU A 292 -0.65 -2.59 18.81
CA LEU A 292 -0.86 -1.15 18.73
C LEU A 292 -1.26 -0.67 20.12
N ALA A 293 -0.48 0.25 20.69
CA ALA A 293 -0.72 0.84 21.99
C ALA A 293 -0.75 2.36 21.89
N GLY A 294 -1.79 3.00 22.41
CA GLY A 294 -1.95 4.45 22.35
C GLY A 294 -2.85 4.97 23.46
N GLY A 295 -2.26 5.34 24.60
CA GLY A 295 -2.94 5.88 25.77
C GLY A 295 -4.15 5.05 26.21
N ASP A 296 -5.34 5.46 25.78
CA ASP A 296 -6.63 4.85 26.12
C ASP A 296 -7.08 3.76 25.13
N TYR A 297 -6.33 3.49 24.06
CA TYR A 297 -6.61 2.44 23.07
C TYR A 297 -5.45 1.45 22.97
N ASN A 298 -5.75 0.16 23.02
CA ASN A 298 -4.76 -0.89 22.81
C ASN A 298 -5.37 -2.00 21.95
N ALA A 299 -4.60 -2.56 21.03
CA ALA A 299 -4.98 -3.71 20.24
C ALA A 299 -3.81 -4.69 20.11
N LEU A 300 -4.12 -5.97 20.17
CA LEU A 300 -3.18 -7.07 20.00
C LEU A 300 -3.72 -8.00 18.93
N SER A 301 -2.90 -8.29 17.93
CA SER A 301 -3.24 -9.19 16.83
C SER A 301 -2.22 -10.30 16.72
N ILE A 302 -2.68 -11.53 16.52
CA ILE A 302 -1.85 -12.70 16.30
C ILE A 302 -2.47 -13.51 15.17
N GLY A 303 -1.65 -13.95 14.23
CA GLY A 303 -2.08 -14.75 13.11
C GLY A 303 -1.06 -15.76 12.62
N LEU A 304 -1.55 -16.73 11.89
CA LEU A 304 -0.78 -17.79 11.25
C LEU A 304 -1.22 -17.95 9.80
N GLY A 305 -0.23 -18.03 8.92
CA GLY A 305 -0.38 -18.31 7.51
C GLY A 305 0.21 -19.66 7.18
N ARG A 306 -0.47 -20.40 6.31
CA ARG A 306 0.04 -21.64 5.73
C ARG A 306 -0.08 -21.62 4.22
N ASP A 307 1.03 -21.88 3.55
CA ASP A 307 1.07 -22.23 2.14
C ASP A 307 0.74 -23.72 2.01
N LEU A 308 -0.35 -24.02 1.31
CA LEU A 308 -0.80 -25.37 1.00
C LEU A 308 -0.39 -25.78 -0.43
N MET A 309 0.55 -25.05 -1.04
CA MET A 309 1.09 -25.29 -2.38
C MET A 309 -0.02 -25.31 -3.44
N VAL A 310 -0.30 -26.46 -4.05
CA VAL A 310 -1.33 -26.64 -5.09
C VAL A 310 -2.74 -26.29 -4.59
N LEU A 311 -2.97 -26.30 -3.28
CA LEU A 311 -4.23 -25.91 -2.68
C LEU A 311 -4.33 -24.41 -2.37
N GLY A 312 -3.29 -23.62 -2.66
CA GLY A 312 -3.25 -22.18 -2.38
C GLY A 312 -2.72 -21.83 -0.99
N ALA A 313 -2.91 -20.58 -0.59
CA ALA A 313 -2.49 -20.01 0.68
C ALA A 313 -3.70 -19.76 1.58
N LEU A 314 -3.58 -20.11 2.87
CA LEU A 314 -4.59 -19.84 3.89
C LEU A 314 -3.95 -19.03 5.03
N SER A 315 -4.61 -17.99 5.52
CA SER A 315 -4.20 -17.31 6.75
C SER A 315 -5.39 -17.03 7.65
N PHE A 316 -5.10 -17.06 8.95
CA PHE A 316 -6.06 -16.74 10.00
C PHE A 316 -5.40 -15.80 11.00
N ASP A 317 -6.09 -14.72 11.36
CA ASP A 317 -5.69 -13.83 12.45
C ASP A 317 -6.85 -13.49 13.38
N ALA A 318 -6.49 -13.28 14.65
CA ALA A 318 -7.38 -12.84 15.70
C ALA A 318 -6.80 -11.57 16.33
N THR A 319 -7.63 -10.53 16.39
CA THR A 319 -7.27 -9.21 16.91
C THR A 319 -8.20 -8.85 18.06
N GLU A 320 -7.65 -8.66 19.24
CA GLU A 320 -8.38 -8.17 20.42
C GLU A 320 -8.13 -6.67 20.59
N SER A 321 -9.19 -5.89 20.73
CA SER A 321 -9.12 -4.44 20.95
C SER A 321 -9.65 -4.08 22.34
N ARG A 322 -9.05 -3.07 22.97
CA ARG A 322 -9.49 -2.49 24.25
C ARG A 322 -9.42 -0.96 24.16
N ALA A 323 -10.58 -0.32 24.07
CA ALA A 323 -10.73 1.12 23.91
C ALA A 323 -11.46 1.74 25.10
N ARG A 324 -10.89 2.78 25.70
CA ARG A 324 -11.52 3.56 26.78
C ARG A 324 -11.92 4.94 26.24
N LEU A 325 -13.22 5.22 26.19
CA LEU A 325 -13.72 6.51 25.71
C LEU A 325 -13.78 7.53 26.87
N PRO A 326 -13.33 8.78 26.69
CA PRO A 326 -13.38 9.80 27.76
C PRO A 326 -14.80 10.27 28.09
N GLN A 327 -15.67 10.32 27.08
CA GLN A 327 -17.03 10.88 27.18
C GLN A 327 -18.08 9.85 27.63
N GLY A 328 -17.67 8.61 27.92
CA GLY A 328 -18.56 7.54 28.39
C GLY A 328 -17.89 6.68 29.46
N SER A 329 -18.67 6.12 30.38
CA SER A 329 -18.18 5.36 31.54
C SER A 329 -17.71 3.92 31.24
N GLY A 330 -17.57 3.55 29.97
CA GLY A 330 -17.27 2.17 29.54
C GLY A 330 -15.89 2.00 28.92
N THR A 331 -15.18 0.95 29.34
CA THR A 331 -14.11 0.35 28.51
C THR A 331 -14.77 -0.65 27.57
N PHE A 332 -14.56 -0.49 26.28
CA PHE A 332 -15.03 -1.41 25.26
C PHE A 332 -13.91 -2.39 24.93
N SER A 333 -14.20 -3.68 25.02
CA SER A 333 -13.32 -4.75 24.57
C SER A 333 -14.07 -5.68 23.66
N GLY A 334 -13.41 -6.14 22.60
CA GLY A 334 -13.96 -7.14 21.71
C GLY A 334 -12.94 -7.61 20.69
N GLY A 335 -13.21 -8.79 20.15
CA GLY A 335 -12.36 -9.48 19.18
C GLY A 335 -12.82 -9.31 17.72
N SER A 336 -11.86 -9.37 16.79
CA SER A 336 -12.08 -9.50 15.36
C SER A 336 -11.26 -10.67 14.83
N TYR A 337 -11.89 -11.50 14.01
CA TYR A 337 -11.31 -12.72 13.47
C TYR A 337 -11.36 -12.65 11.95
N ARG A 338 -10.21 -12.82 11.30
CA ARG A 338 -10.08 -12.75 9.84
C ARG A 338 -9.53 -14.06 9.31
N LEU A 339 -10.21 -14.63 8.33
CA LEU A 339 -9.78 -15.75 7.51
C LEU A 339 -9.53 -15.25 6.09
N SER A 340 -8.42 -15.63 5.49
CA SER A 340 -8.09 -15.25 4.11
C SER A 340 -7.54 -16.44 3.35
N TYR A 341 -8.01 -16.64 2.13
CA TYR A 341 -7.61 -17.71 1.24
C TYR A 341 -7.27 -17.14 -0.13
N SER A 342 -6.19 -17.60 -0.74
CA SER A 342 -5.75 -17.16 -2.06
C SER A 342 -5.25 -18.37 -2.85
N LYS A 343 -5.64 -18.52 -4.12
CA LYS A 343 -5.17 -19.62 -4.96
C LYS A 343 -5.02 -19.21 -6.42
N ASN A 344 -3.82 -19.39 -6.94
CA ASN A 344 -3.52 -19.27 -8.37
C ASN A 344 -3.63 -20.65 -9.03
N PHE A 345 -4.34 -20.77 -10.15
CA PHE A 345 -4.42 -22.01 -10.94
C PHE A 345 -3.67 -21.81 -12.26
N ASP A 346 -2.39 -22.19 -12.27
CA ASP A 346 -1.52 -22.03 -13.44
C ASP A 346 -1.94 -22.91 -14.63
N GLU A 347 -2.53 -24.10 -14.38
CA GLU A 347 -2.97 -25.04 -15.45
C GLU A 347 -4.18 -24.55 -16.25
N TYR A 348 -4.98 -23.63 -15.70
CA TYR A 348 -6.20 -23.13 -16.33
C TYR A 348 -6.14 -21.63 -16.65
N ASP A 349 -4.96 -21.00 -16.53
CA ASP A 349 -4.76 -19.53 -16.57
C ASP A 349 -5.85 -18.78 -15.78
N SER A 350 -6.34 -19.40 -14.70
CA SER A 350 -7.47 -18.95 -13.90
C SER A 350 -6.95 -18.69 -12.49
N GLN A 351 -7.30 -17.56 -11.90
CA GLN A 351 -6.87 -17.20 -10.55
C GLN A 351 -8.11 -17.01 -9.65
N VAL A 352 -8.24 -17.81 -8.60
CA VAL A 352 -9.11 -17.45 -7.47
C VAL A 352 -8.26 -16.57 -6.57
N THR A 353 -8.18 -15.29 -6.93
CA THR A 353 -7.18 -14.38 -6.35
C THR A 353 -7.34 -14.22 -4.84
N PHE A 354 -8.59 -14.12 -4.32
CA PHE A 354 -8.80 -13.89 -2.89
C PHE A 354 -10.22 -14.23 -2.41
N ALA A 355 -10.34 -14.95 -1.30
CA ALA A 355 -11.55 -15.09 -0.50
C ALA A 355 -11.24 -14.72 0.96
N GLY A 356 -11.79 -13.60 1.42
CA GLY A 356 -11.62 -13.09 2.78
C GLY A 356 -12.94 -13.09 3.55
N TYR A 357 -12.87 -13.47 4.83
CA TYR A 357 -13.97 -13.34 5.77
C TYR A 357 -13.47 -12.70 7.07
N ARG A 358 -14.06 -11.59 7.48
CA ARG A 358 -13.81 -10.94 8.77
C ARG A 358 -15.09 -10.91 9.58
N PHE A 359 -15.03 -11.41 10.80
CA PHE A 359 -16.08 -11.32 11.81
C PHE A 359 -15.59 -10.44 12.95
N SER A 360 -16.37 -9.43 13.35
CA SER A 360 -16.04 -8.53 14.44
C SER A 360 -17.14 -8.55 15.49
N GLU A 361 -16.75 -8.73 16.75
CA GLU A 361 -17.66 -8.63 17.87
C GLU A 361 -18.22 -7.21 18.00
N ARG A 362 -19.41 -7.08 18.61
CA ARG A 362 -20.09 -5.79 18.72
C ARG A 362 -19.19 -4.70 19.31
N ASN A 363 -18.40 -5.04 20.33
CA ASN A 363 -17.55 -4.10 21.07
C ASN A 363 -16.12 -3.98 20.54
N PHE A 364 -15.77 -4.72 19.49
CA PHE A 364 -14.52 -4.49 18.77
C PHE A 364 -14.55 -3.07 18.19
N MET A 365 -13.43 -2.36 18.35
CA MET A 365 -13.22 -1.05 17.74
C MET A 365 -11.84 -1.02 17.10
N SER A 366 -11.76 -0.55 15.86
CA SER A 366 -10.47 -0.18 15.26
C SER A 366 -9.96 1.16 15.80
N MET A 367 -8.70 1.50 15.52
CA MET A 367 -8.15 2.79 15.96
C MET A 367 -8.86 3.98 15.29
N SER A 368 -9.24 3.84 14.01
CA SER A 368 -10.02 4.86 13.31
C SER A 368 -11.41 5.04 13.95
N GLU A 369 -12.13 3.95 14.22
CA GLU A 369 -13.42 3.99 14.91
C GLU A 369 -13.31 4.58 16.32
N TYR A 370 -12.24 4.25 17.06
CA TYR A 370 -11.98 4.83 18.38
C TYR A 370 -11.75 6.35 18.31
N LEU A 371 -11.00 6.82 17.33
CA LEU A 371 -10.77 8.26 17.12
C LEU A 371 -12.08 8.96 16.75
N ASP A 372 -12.87 8.37 15.86
CA ASP A 372 -14.16 8.94 15.48
C ASP A 372 -15.14 8.98 16.67
N ALA A 373 -15.24 7.90 17.44
CA ALA A 373 -16.06 7.85 18.64
C ALA A 373 -15.59 8.85 19.71
N ARG A 374 -14.27 9.07 19.84
CA ARG A 374 -13.70 10.02 20.82
C ARG A 374 -13.96 11.48 20.47
N TYR A 375 -13.91 11.84 19.19
CA TYR A 375 -13.97 13.23 18.73
C TYR A 375 -15.34 13.66 18.19
N TYR A 376 -16.07 12.76 17.55
CA TYR A 376 -17.36 13.04 16.93
C TYR A 376 -18.54 12.41 17.68
N GLY A 377 -18.27 11.52 18.64
CA GLY A 377 -19.32 10.83 19.41
C GLY A 377 -20.10 9.79 18.61
N THR A 378 -19.70 9.51 17.38
CA THR A 378 -20.36 8.58 16.46
C THR A 378 -19.71 7.20 16.54
N ARG A 379 -20.53 6.18 16.75
CA ARG A 379 -20.15 4.75 16.62
C ARG A 379 -20.89 4.14 15.44
N THR A 380 -20.72 4.74 14.27
CA THR A 380 -21.33 4.32 13.02
C THR A 380 -20.25 3.74 12.14
N GLY A 381 -20.36 2.47 11.76
CA GLY A 381 -19.40 1.83 10.86
C GLY A 381 -18.99 0.40 11.23
N ASN A 382 -19.34 -0.10 12.42
CA ASN A 382 -18.91 -1.44 12.86
C ASN A 382 -19.56 -2.53 12.00
N GLY A 383 -18.87 -2.92 10.93
CA GLY A 383 -19.20 -4.09 10.12
C GLY A 383 -19.07 -5.34 10.99
N LYS A 384 -20.20 -5.97 11.29
CA LYS A 384 -20.22 -7.24 12.04
C LYS A 384 -19.50 -8.33 11.24
N GLU A 385 -19.77 -8.37 9.94
CA GLU A 385 -19.26 -9.37 9.02
C GLU A 385 -18.87 -8.68 7.71
N MET A 386 -17.70 -9.00 7.20
CA MET A 386 -17.22 -8.56 5.89
C MET A 386 -16.76 -9.77 5.11
N TYR A 387 -17.34 -9.98 3.94
CA TYR A 387 -16.97 -11.04 3.01
C TYR A 387 -16.37 -10.40 1.76
N THR A 388 -15.32 -10.97 1.19
CA THR A 388 -14.79 -10.51 -0.08
C THR A 388 -14.37 -11.71 -0.88
N ILE A 389 -14.95 -11.87 -2.07
CA ILE A 389 -14.58 -12.94 -2.99
C ILE A 389 -14.18 -12.28 -4.31
N THR A 390 -12.96 -12.54 -4.75
CA THR A 390 -12.40 -12.07 -6.01
C THR A 390 -11.94 -13.25 -6.84
N PHE A 391 -12.49 -13.35 -8.03
CA PHE A 391 -12.21 -14.41 -8.99
C PHE A 391 -11.86 -13.79 -10.34
N ASN A 392 -10.72 -14.13 -10.92
CA ASN A 392 -10.36 -13.72 -12.27
C ASN A 392 -10.04 -14.95 -13.12
N LYS A 393 -10.69 -15.07 -14.27
CA LYS A 393 -10.46 -16.16 -15.21
C LYS A 393 -10.06 -15.60 -16.57
N HIS A 394 -8.91 -16.04 -17.07
CA HIS A 394 -8.48 -15.80 -18.44
C HIS A 394 -8.91 -16.97 -19.33
N PHE A 395 -9.64 -16.67 -20.40
CA PHE A 395 -10.07 -17.62 -21.42
C PHE A 395 -9.18 -17.44 -22.66
N ARG A 396 -8.07 -18.19 -22.71
CA ARG A 396 -7.07 -18.13 -23.80
C ARG A 396 -7.69 -18.27 -25.19
N ASP A 397 -8.60 -19.22 -25.36
CA ASP A 397 -9.18 -19.55 -26.68
C ASP A 397 -9.97 -18.39 -27.28
N TRP A 398 -10.49 -17.48 -26.45
CA TRP A 398 -11.30 -16.33 -26.86
C TRP A 398 -10.61 -14.99 -26.61
N GLY A 399 -9.38 -14.98 -26.08
CA GLY A 399 -8.67 -13.75 -25.68
C GLY A 399 -9.45 -12.90 -24.67
N ALA A 400 -10.29 -13.53 -23.84
CA ALA A 400 -11.22 -12.82 -22.95
C ALA A 400 -10.83 -13.02 -21.48
N GLU A 401 -10.90 -11.95 -20.68
CA GLU A 401 -10.71 -11.98 -19.22
C GLU A 401 -12.02 -11.67 -18.52
N GLN A 402 -12.36 -12.45 -17.48
CA GLN A 402 -13.52 -12.19 -16.64
C GLN A 402 -13.08 -12.08 -15.18
N LEU A 403 -13.15 -10.87 -14.64
CA LEU A 403 -12.98 -10.58 -13.22
C LEU A 403 -14.36 -10.40 -12.57
N CYS A 404 -14.65 -11.20 -11.55
CA CYS A 404 -15.81 -11.09 -10.69
C CYS A 404 -15.35 -10.75 -9.27
N GLN A 405 -15.79 -9.59 -8.78
CA GLN A 405 -15.65 -9.20 -7.38
C GLN A 405 -17.03 -9.20 -6.72
N LEU A 406 -17.14 -9.92 -5.61
CA LEU A 406 -18.31 -9.97 -4.74
C LEU A 406 -17.92 -9.41 -3.38
N GLN A 407 -18.56 -8.31 -3.01
CA GLN A 407 -18.43 -7.62 -1.72
C GLN A 407 -19.85 -7.26 -1.22
N PRO A 408 -20.08 -7.26 0.12
CA PRO A 408 -21.37 -6.94 0.72
C PRO A 408 -21.78 -5.48 0.57
#